data_AF-A0A329HMG4-F1
#
_entry.id   AF-A0A329HMG4-F1
#
_cell.length_a   1.000
_cell.length_b   1.000
_cell.length_c   1.000
_cell.angle_alpha   90.00
_cell.angle_beta   90.00
_cell.angle_gamma   90.00
#
_symmetry.space_group_name_H-M   'P 1'
#
loop_
_entity.id
_entity.type
_entity.pdbx_description
1 polymer ?
#
loop_
_entity_poly.entity_id
_entity_poly.type
_entity_poly.pdbx_seq_one_letter_code
_entity_poly.pdbx_strand_id
1 'polypeptide(L)'
;MKQAPDNNDHLTLDNKKSDEFILKQNLEVLRDAKNAEMARIAQDLISIPAALVRLKWQHRHEVYALQVKEEIYGAVMNSIIEQRPELKEKILGRLEANYQYLLARETATLRLTRKLAEGKHRTSNVTCVALDEDALSNSGEGKDLK
;
A
#
# COMPACT_ATOMS: atom_id res chain seq x y z
N MET A 1 -63.14 -33.03 16.16
CA MET A 1 -62.06 -32.12 15.75
C MET A 1 -60.72 -32.77 16.12
N LYS A 2 -59.89 -33.14 15.13
CA LYS A 2 -58.46 -33.39 15.34
C LYS A 2 -57.71 -32.53 14.35
N GLN A 3 -56.91 -31.62 14.90
CA GLN A 3 -56.13 -30.61 14.20
C GLN A 3 -54.96 -31.28 13.46
N ALA A 4 -54.59 -30.69 12.32
CA ALA A 4 -53.50 -31.13 11.45
C ALA A 4 -52.13 -31.07 12.17
N PRO A 5 -51.19 -31.99 11.88
CA PRO A 5 -49.79 -31.74 12.16
C PRO A 5 -49.27 -30.76 11.09
N ASP A 6 -48.96 -29.55 11.56
CA ASP A 6 -48.29 -28.51 10.81
C ASP A 6 -46.85 -28.95 10.53
N ASN A 7 -46.61 -29.53 9.35
CA ASN A 7 -45.27 -29.82 8.84
C ASN A 7 -44.60 -28.52 8.41
N ASN A 8 -44.20 -27.71 9.39
CA ASN A 8 -43.22 -26.65 9.22
C ASN A 8 -41.89 -27.10 9.81
N ASP A 9 -41.41 -28.26 9.37
CA ASP A 9 -40.04 -28.70 9.55
C ASP A 9 -39.13 -27.81 8.68
N HIS A 10 -38.79 -26.65 9.24
CA HIS A 10 -37.59 -25.86 9.02
C HIS A 10 -36.74 -26.21 7.79
N LEU A 11 -37.19 -25.78 6.60
CA LEU A 11 -36.29 -25.42 5.48
C LEU A 11 -35.55 -24.10 5.78
N THR A 12 -35.07 -23.90 7.01
CA THR A 12 -34.04 -22.90 7.24
C THR A 12 -32.72 -23.54 6.85
N LEU A 13 -32.42 -23.51 5.54
CA LEU A 13 -31.05 -23.69 5.06
C LEU A 13 -30.17 -22.83 5.96
N ASP A 14 -29.27 -23.49 6.69
CA ASP A 14 -28.45 -22.89 7.73
C ASP A 14 -27.52 -21.85 7.09
N ASN A 15 -28.02 -20.62 6.94
CA ASN A 15 -27.40 -19.56 6.13
C ASN A 15 -25.97 -19.23 6.62
N LYS A 16 -25.67 -19.58 7.87
CA LYS A 16 -24.34 -19.50 8.49
C LYS A 16 -23.33 -20.43 7.83
N LYS A 17 -23.74 -21.63 7.40
CA LYS A 17 -22.85 -22.59 6.71
C LYS A 17 -22.53 -22.16 5.29
N SER A 18 -23.48 -21.53 4.59
CA SER A 18 -23.23 -20.91 3.29
C SER A 18 -22.31 -19.68 3.43
N ASP A 19 -22.52 -18.84 4.44
CA ASP A 19 -21.65 -17.67 4.67
C ASP A 19 -20.21 -18.08 5.02
N GLU A 20 -20.03 -19.13 5.83
CA GLU A 20 -18.71 -19.68 6.15
C GLU A 20 -18.02 -20.30 4.92
N PHE A 21 -18.79 -20.94 4.04
CA PHE A 21 -18.31 -21.48 2.77
C PHE A 21 -17.86 -20.36 1.82
N ILE A 22 -18.67 -19.31 1.67
CA ILE A 22 -18.33 -18.12 0.86
C ILE A 22 -17.10 -17.42 1.43
N LEU A 23 -16.97 -17.32 2.76
CA LEU A 23 -15.79 -16.73 3.39
C LEU A 23 -14.52 -17.55 3.12
N LYS A 24 -14.59 -18.88 3.22
CA LYS A 24 -13.45 -19.77 2.89
C LYS A 24 -13.02 -19.62 1.44
N GLN A 25 -13.98 -19.60 0.51
CA GLN A 25 -13.72 -19.39 -0.91
C GLN A 25 -13.10 -18.01 -1.17
N ASN A 26 -13.61 -16.96 -0.54
CA ASN A 26 -13.04 -15.61 -0.68
C ASN A 26 -11.61 -15.54 -0.13
N LEU A 27 -11.33 -16.21 0.99
CA LEU A 27 -9.98 -16.27 1.56
C LEU A 27 -9.00 -17.04 0.66
N GLU A 28 -9.45 -18.12 0.02
CA GLU A 28 -8.66 -18.85 -0.97
C GLU A 28 -8.38 -17.99 -2.20
N VAL A 29 -9.39 -17.33 -2.76
CA VAL A 29 -9.22 -16.40 -3.89
C VAL A 29 -8.27 -15.26 -3.54
N LEU A 30 -8.37 -14.68 -2.34
CA LEU A 30 -7.47 -13.63 -1.87
C LEU A 30 -6.03 -14.13 -1.69
N ARG A 31 -5.86 -15.35 -1.16
CA ARG A 31 -4.55 -15.99 -1.01
C ARG A 31 -3.92 -16.27 -2.37
N ASP A 32 -4.69 -16.76 -3.32
CA ASP A 32 -4.23 -17.06 -4.68
C ASP A 32 -3.88 -15.79 -5.44
N ALA A 33 -4.70 -14.74 -5.33
CA ALA A 33 -4.39 -13.43 -5.91
C ALA A 33 -3.10 -12.83 -5.30
N LYS A 34 -2.93 -12.94 -3.98
CA LYS A 34 -1.72 -12.47 -3.27
C LYS A 34 -0.48 -13.27 -3.68
N ASN A 35 -0.61 -14.59 -3.84
CA ASN A 35 0.48 -15.46 -4.28
C ASN A 35 0.84 -15.21 -5.75
N ALA A 36 -0.14 -14.93 -6.62
CA ALA A 36 0.09 -14.54 -8.00
C ALA A 36 0.81 -13.19 -8.12
N GLU A 37 0.43 -12.20 -7.30
CA GLU A 37 1.15 -10.92 -7.18
C GLU A 37 2.59 -11.14 -6.69
N MET A 38 2.78 -11.93 -5.63
CA MET A 38 4.13 -12.27 -5.14
C MET A 38 4.99 -12.97 -6.19
N ALA A 39 4.42 -13.89 -6.98
CA ALA A 39 5.11 -14.55 -8.07
C ALA A 39 5.48 -13.55 -9.18
N ARG A 40 4.59 -12.60 -9.51
CA ARG A 40 4.86 -11.54 -10.48
C ARG A 40 5.98 -10.60 -10.01
N ILE A 41 5.94 -10.17 -8.75
CA ILE A 41 6.97 -9.35 -8.12
C ILE A 41 8.31 -10.09 -8.09
N ALA A 42 8.31 -11.38 -7.72
CA ALA A 42 9.51 -12.22 -7.71
C ALA A 42 10.10 -12.38 -9.12
N GLN A 43 9.25 -12.53 -10.15
CA GLN A 43 9.67 -12.59 -11.56
C GLN A 43 10.29 -11.25 -12.03
N ASP A 44 9.71 -10.12 -11.62
CA ASP A 44 10.19 -8.78 -11.96
C ASP A 44 11.49 -8.41 -11.21
N LEU A 45 11.72 -8.96 -10.02
CA LEU A 45 12.99 -8.84 -9.29
C LEU A 45 14.19 -9.51 -9.99
N ILE A 46 13.97 -10.44 -10.93
CA ILE A 46 15.04 -11.14 -11.67
C ILE A 46 15.73 -10.21 -12.67
N SER A 47 15.09 -9.11 -13.09
CA SER A 47 15.70 -8.10 -13.97
C SER A 47 15.16 -6.70 -13.68
N ILE A 48 15.93 -5.93 -12.91
CA ILE A 48 15.66 -4.51 -12.58
C ILE A 48 15.29 -3.69 -13.83
N PRO A 49 15.98 -3.82 -14.99
CA PRO A 49 15.60 -3.10 -16.21
C PRO A 49 14.21 -3.48 -16.74
N ALA A 50 13.85 -4.77 -16.72
CA ALA A 50 12.55 -5.23 -17.23
C ALA A 50 11.39 -4.76 -16.34
N ALA A 51 11.58 -4.79 -15.02
CA ALA A 51 10.64 -4.22 -14.06
C ALA A 51 10.45 -2.71 -14.29
N LEU A 52 11.55 -1.96 -14.52
CA LEU A 52 11.49 -0.52 -14.74
C LEU A 52 10.72 -0.15 -16.02
N VAL A 53 10.92 -0.89 -17.11
CA VAL A 53 10.21 -0.69 -18.39
C VAL A 53 8.71 -0.95 -18.22
N ARG A 54 8.34 -2.02 -17.53
CA ARG A 54 6.93 -2.33 -17.24
C ARG A 54 6.27 -1.28 -16.36
N LEU A 55 6.97 -0.83 -15.33
CA LEU A 55 6.48 0.21 -14.42
C LEU A 55 6.30 1.55 -15.16
N LYS A 56 7.27 1.94 -16.00
CA LYS A 56 7.12 3.09 -16.91
C LYS A 56 5.93 2.96 -17.86
N TRP A 57 5.66 1.77 -18.37
CA TRP A 57 4.52 1.51 -19.25
C TRP A 57 3.17 1.59 -18.53
N GLN A 58 3.07 1.03 -17.31
CA GLN A 58 1.87 1.08 -16.48
C GLN A 58 1.53 2.53 -16.07
N HIS A 59 2.54 3.30 -15.68
CA HIS A 59 2.38 4.69 -15.24
C HIS A 59 2.51 5.71 -16.38
N ARG A 60 2.45 5.27 -17.65
CA ARG A 60 2.70 6.14 -18.81
C ARG A 60 1.82 7.39 -18.84
N HIS A 61 0.56 7.29 -18.41
CA HIS A 61 -0.38 8.41 -18.43
C HIS A 61 -0.05 9.46 -17.37
N GLU A 62 0.57 9.05 -16.26
CA GLU A 62 1.02 9.95 -15.19
C GLU A 62 2.36 10.58 -15.57
N VAL A 63 3.29 9.79 -16.12
CA VAL A 63 4.64 10.23 -16.49
C VAL A 63 4.63 11.20 -17.67
N TYR A 64 3.92 10.89 -18.77
CA TYR A 64 3.95 11.74 -19.96
C TYR A 64 3.22 13.07 -19.75
N ALA A 65 2.16 13.10 -18.94
CA ALA A 65 1.49 14.35 -18.61
C ALA A 65 2.40 15.30 -17.82
N LEU A 66 3.26 14.76 -16.96
CA LEU A 66 4.27 15.53 -16.22
C LEU A 66 5.38 16.01 -17.16
N GLN A 67 5.88 15.15 -18.04
CA GLN A 67 6.91 15.53 -19.02
C GLN A 67 6.45 16.68 -19.93
N VAL A 68 5.24 16.60 -20.49
CA VAL A 68 4.69 17.67 -21.34
C VAL A 68 4.54 18.98 -20.55
N LYS A 69 4.15 18.90 -19.28
CA LYS A 69 4.10 20.08 -18.41
C LYS A 69 5.49 20.67 -18.17
N GLU A 70 6.49 19.84 -17.89
CA GLU A 70 7.89 20.27 -17.71
C GLU A 70 8.43 20.96 -18.97
N GLU A 71 8.19 20.41 -20.16
CA GLU A 71 8.60 21.02 -21.43
C GLU A 71 7.94 22.39 -21.66
N ILE A 72 6.62 22.50 -21.43
CA ILE A 72 5.89 23.76 -21.57
C ILE A 72 6.39 24.79 -20.56
N TYR A 73 6.52 24.41 -19.28
CA TYR A 73 7.00 25.32 -18.25
C TYR A 73 8.45 25.74 -18.49
N GLY A 74 9.32 24.83 -18.93
CA GLY A 74 10.70 25.12 -19.30
C GLY A 74 10.80 26.08 -20.48
N ALA A 75 10.01 25.87 -21.53
CA ALA A 75 9.95 26.77 -22.69
C ALA A 75 9.49 28.18 -22.30
N VAL A 76 8.45 28.29 -21.46
CA VAL A 76 7.99 29.58 -20.93
C VAL A 76 9.07 30.25 -20.09
N MET A 77 9.74 29.51 -19.19
CA MET A 77 10.82 30.05 -18.37
C MET A 77 11.97 30.59 -19.23
N ASN A 78 12.37 29.85 -20.26
CA ASN A 78 13.40 30.28 -21.21
C ASN A 78 12.98 31.55 -21.92
N SER A 79 11.74 31.64 -22.41
CA SER A 79 11.24 32.85 -23.06
C SER A 79 11.26 34.07 -22.13
N ILE A 80 10.97 33.89 -20.83
CA ILE A 80 11.02 34.97 -19.83
C ILE A 80 12.47 35.38 -19.56
N ILE A 81 13.40 34.42 -19.48
CA ILE A 81 14.83 34.69 -19.26
C ILE A 81 15.43 35.42 -20.47
N GLU A 82 15.06 35.04 -21.69
CA GLU A 82 15.46 35.72 -22.92
C GLU A 82 14.94 37.16 -22.96
N GLN A 83 13.68 37.39 -22.56
CA GLN A 83 13.11 38.74 -22.50
C GLN A 83 13.70 39.60 -21.37
N ARG A 84 14.05 38.98 -20.23
CA ARG A 84 14.51 39.66 -19.00
C ARG A 84 15.61 38.86 -18.31
N PRO A 85 16.88 39.00 -18.75
CA PRO A 85 17.99 38.23 -18.21
C PRO A 85 18.26 38.54 -16.73
N GLU A 86 17.93 39.74 -16.26
CA GLU A 86 18.05 40.17 -14.87
C GLU A 86 17.27 39.28 -13.88
N LEU A 87 16.19 38.65 -14.33
CA LEU A 87 15.38 37.76 -13.49
C LEU A 87 15.92 36.34 -13.39
N LYS A 88 16.93 35.98 -14.21
CA LYS A 88 17.45 34.61 -14.30
C LYS A 88 17.90 34.06 -12.95
N GLU A 89 18.76 34.79 -12.24
CA GLU A 89 19.28 34.33 -10.95
C GLU A 89 18.17 34.18 -9.90
N LYS A 90 17.22 35.12 -9.87
CA LYS A 90 16.07 35.05 -8.96
C LYS A 90 15.17 33.86 -9.24
N ILE A 91 14.93 33.57 -10.52
CA ILE A 91 14.16 32.41 -10.97
C ILE A 91 14.86 31.11 -10.56
N LEU A 92 16.14 30.99 -10.88
CA LEU A 92 16.93 29.80 -10.56
C LEU A 92 17.06 29.58 -9.06
N GLY A 93 17.35 30.62 -8.27
CA GLY A 93 17.44 30.52 -6.82
C GLY A 93 16.11 30.09 -6.18
N ARG A 94 14.97 30.53 -6.72
CA ARG A 94 13.65 30.11 -6.22
C ARG A 94 13.31 28.67 -6.61
N LEU A 95 13.69 28.24 -7.81
CA LEU A 95 13.57 26.83 -8.22
C LEU A 95 14.42 25.93 -7.34
N GLU A 96 15.67 26.32 -7.06
CA GLU A 96 16.56 25.58 -6.18
C GLU A 96 16.01 25.46 -4.77
N ALA A 97 15.54 26.57 -4.17
CA ALA A 97 14.94 26.54 -2.83
C ALA A 97 13.71 25.61 -2.78
N ASN A 98 12.85 25.65 -3.79
CA ASN A 98 11.70 24.75 -3.89
C ASN A 98 12.11 23.28 -4.04
N TYR A 99 13.12 23.01 -4.87
CA TYR A 99 13.66 21.66 -5.05
C TYR A 99 14.21 21.09 -3.72
N GLN A 100 15.01 21.88 -3.00
CA GLN A 100 15.54 21.48 -1.70
C GLN A 100 14.43 21.21 -0.68
N TYR A 101 13.35 22.00 -0.70
CA TYR A 101 12.17 21.77 0.14
C TYR A 101 11.47 20.44 -0.18
N LEU A 102 11.23 20.14 -1.47
CA LEU A 102 10.64 18.87 -1.87
C LEU A 102 11.55 17.69 -1.46
N LEU A 103 12.85 17.79 -1.73
CA LEU A 103 13.83 16.76 -1.38
C LEU A 103 13.84 16.48 0.13
N ALA A 104 13.83 17.53 0.95
CA ALA A 104 13.77 17.38 2.41
C ALA A 104 12.48 16.67 2.86
N ARG A 105 11.33 17.02 2.26
CA ARG A 105 10.03 16.41 2.55
C ARG A 105 9.97 14.94 2.14
N GLU A 106 10.45 14.60 0.96
CA GLU A 106 10.52 13.21 0.48
C GLU A 106 11.43 12.38 1.39
N THR A 107 12.60 12.90 1.71
CA THR A 107 13.55 12.22 2.61
C THR A 107 12.95 12.03 4.01
N ALA A 108 12.20 13.01 4.53
CA ALA A 108 11.49 12.86 5.79
C ALA A 108 10.42 11.77 5.71
N THR A 109 9.65 11.73 4.62
CA THR A 109 8.61 10.72 4.39
C THR A 109 9.23 9.33 4.27
N LEU A 110 10.31 9.16 3.51
CA LEU A 110 11.03 7.89 3.38
C LEU A 110 11.66 7.43 4.70
N ARG A 111 12.15 8.36 5.52
CA ARG A 111 12.63 8.02 6.87
C ARG A 111 11.49 7.54 7.75
N LEU A 112 10.31 8.18 7.70
CA LEU A 112 9.13 7.75 8.45
C LEU A 112 8.68 6.36 8.00
N THR A 113 8.54 6.11 6.69
CA THR A 113 8.14 4.80 6.18
C THR A 113 9.13 3.70 6.55
N ARG A 114 10.45 3.99 6.50
CA ARG A 114 11.47 3.05 6.98
C ARG A 114 11.31 2.74 8.47
N LYS A 115 11.15 3.75 9.33
CA LYS A 115 10.96 3.52 10.78
C LYS A 115 9.67 2.75 11.09
N LEU A 116 8.61 2.94 10.28
CA LEU A 116 7.37 2.16 10.37
C LEU A 116 7.59 0.70 9.95
N ALA A 117 8.29 0.47 8.84
CA ALA A 117 8.63 -0.88 8.37
C ALA A 117 9.52 -1.65 9.36
N GLU A 118 10.45 -0.95 10.03
CA GLU A 118 11.28 -1.53 11.09
C GLU A 118 10.53 -1.75 12.42
N GLY A 119 9.25 -1.34 12.53
CA GLY A 119 8.46 -1.43 13.77
C GLY A 119 8.92 -0.49 14.90
N LYS A 120 9.94 0.35 14.65
CA LYS A 120 10.52 1.29 15.63
C LYS A 120 9.76 2.61 15.71
N HIS A 121 8.89 2.92 14.75
CA HIS A 121 8.03 4.09 14.81
C HIS A 121 6.62 3.70 15.24
N ARG A 122 6.19 4.20 16.39
CA ARG A 122 4.78 4.15 16.81
C ARG A 122 4.14 5.46 16.41
N THR A 123 3.09 5.40 15.58
CA THR A 123 2.28 6.58 15.28
C THR A 123 1.42 6.90 16.51
N SER A 124 1.16 8.18 16.76
CA SER A 124 0.40 8.66 17.93
C SER A 124 -1.02 8.10 18.03
N ASN A 125 -1.56 7.52 16.95
CA ASN A 125 -2.94 7.08 16.84
C ASN A 125 -3.14 5.59 17.15
N VAL A 126 -2.06 4.84 17.43
CA VAL A 126 -2.15 3.43 17.80
C VAL A 126 -1.87 3.30 19.30
N THR A 127 -2.92 3.29 20.10
CA THR A 127 -2.85 2.86 21.50
C THR A 127 -2.67 1.34 21.49
N CYS A 128 -1.45 0.86 21.71
CA CYS A 128 -1.23 -0.56 21.98
C CYS A 128 -1.88 -0.88 23.34
N VAL A 129 -3.00 -1.60 23.31
CA VAL A 129 -3.38 -2.47 24.41
C VAL A 129 -2.21 -3.44 24.58
N ALA A 130 -1.53 -3.40 25.72
CA ALA A 130 -0.46 -4.34 26.02
C ALA A 130 -1.04 -5.75 25.84
N LEU A 131 -0.42 -6.55 24.96
CA LEU A 131 -0.70 -7.98 24.98
C LEU A 131 -0.05 -8.50 26.26
N ASP A 132 -0.86 -9.01 27.19
CA ASP A 132 -0.39 -9.61 28.43
C ASP A 132 0.60 -10.73 28.10
N GLU A 133 1.87 -10.56 28.46
CA GLU A 133 2.91 -11.58 28.25
C GLU A 133 2.63 -12.86 29.06
N ASP A 134 1.73 -12.80 30.04
CA ASP A 134 1.31 -13.93 30.87
C ASP A 134 0.41 -14.96 30.13
N ALA A 135 -0.11 -14.62 28.94
CA ALA A 135 -0.87 -15.57 28.12
C ALA A 135 0.03 -16.50 27.29
N LEU A 136 1.28 -16.11 27.04
CA LEU A 136 2.25 -16.89 26.23
C LEU A 136 3.09 -17.87 27.07
N SER A 137 3.18 -17.66 28.38
CA SER A 137 3.91 -18.53 29.31
C SER A 137 3.10 -19.75 29.77
N ASN A 138 1.76 -19.69 29.77
CA ASN A 138 0.90 -20.79 30.24
C ASN A 138 0.61 -21.89 29.20
N SER A 139 1.03 -21.74 27.94
CA SER A 139 0.86 -22.81 26.92
C SER A 139 2.08 -23.73 26.78
N GLY A 140 3.13 -23.54 27.59
CA GLY A 140 4.40 -24.27 27.49
C GLY A 140 4.62 -25.38 28.52
N GLU A 141 3.90 -25.40 29.64
CA GLU A 141 4.11 -26.39 30.70
C GLU A 141 2.97 -27.41 30.73
N GLY A 142 3.15 -28.53 30.03
CA GLY A 142 2.16 -29.60 30.08
C GLY A 142 2.44 -30.75 29.13
N LYS A 143 3.59 -31.40 29.27
CA LYS A 143 3.81 -32.82 28.89
C LYS A 143 5.18 -33.29 29.39
N ASP A 144 5.22 -33.68 30.66
CA ASP A 144 6.12 -34.71 31.17
C ASP A 144 5.49 -35.25 32.45
N LEU A 145 4.83 -36.43 32.36
CA LEU A 145 4.52 -37.37 33.46
C LEU A 145 3.45 -38.38 33.01
N LYS A 146 3.87 -39.47 32.34
CA LYS A 146 3.74 -40.87 32.79
C LYS A 146 4.20 -41.85 31.72
#